data_AF-A0A1V2DRM7-F1
#
_entry.id   AF-A0A1V2DRM7-F1
#
_cell.length_a   1.000
_cell.length_b   1.000
_cell.length_c   1.000
_cell.angle_alpha   90.00
_cell.angle_beta   90.00
_cell.angle_gamma   90.00
#
_symmetry.space_group_name_H-M   'P 1'
#
loop_
_entity.id
_entity.type
_entity.pdbx_description
1 polymer ?
#
loop_
_entity_poly.entity_id
_entity_poly.type
_entity_poly.pdbx_seq_one_letter_code
_entity_poly.pdbx_strand_id
1 'polypeptide(L)'
;MSKLTPTQETILKAAATRPGGDIEPLPATINAGLRPRVILGLLSRGLIDERDGGHRISEAGFAAIGMTPPPAAKTPRQGTKQARLIGMLQRSKGASIEEICAETGWQKHTVRGVFSNTLRKRLGLTITSHKDEGQPRRYRIKS
;
A
#
# COMPACT_ATOMS: atom_id res chain seq x y z
N MET A 1 30.31 7.44 -5.14
CA MET A 1 28.92 7.87 -4.84
C MET A 1 28.68 9.19 -5.53
N SER A 2 27.91 9.20 -6.63
CA SER A 2 27.63 10.43 -7.37
C SER A 2 26.71 11.32 -6.53
N LYS A 3 27.10 12.58 -6.30
CA LYS A 3 26.27 13.55 -5.56
C LYS A 3 24.97 13.80 -6.33
N LEU A 4 23.86 14.02 -5.63
CA LEU A 4 22.63 14.52 -6.26
C LEU A 4 22.86 15.95 -6.74
N THR A 5 22.33 16.29 -7.90
CA THR A 5 22.31 17.70 -8.31
C THR A 5 21.23 18.45 -7.51
N PRO A 6 21.37 19.77 -7.30
CA PRO A 6 20.37 20.56 -6.57
C PRO A 6 18.95 20.38 -7.13
N THR A 7 18.83 20.31 -8.46
CA THR A 7 17.54 20.07 -9.14
C THR A 7 16.96 18.69 -8.83
N GLN A 8 17.78 17.64 -8.82
CA GLN A 8 17.34 16.29 -8.47
C GLN A 8 16.88 16.24 -7.00
N GLU A 9 17.62 16.88 -6.10
CA GLU A 9 17.26 16.98 -4.69
C GLU A 9 15.94 17.74 -4.49
N THR A 10 15.72 18.85 -5.21
CA THR A 10 14.44 19.58 -5.18
C THR A 10 13.27 18.71 -5.66
N ILE A 11 13.45 17.96 -6.75
CA ILE A 11 12.41 17.06 -7.27
C ILE A 11 12.06 15.98 -6.25
N LEU A 12 13.07 15.33 -5.66
CA LEU A 12 12.85 14.27 -4.67
C LEU A 12 12.21 14.80 -3.39
N LYS A 13 12.65 15.96 -2.87
CA LYS A 13 12.03 16.60 -1.71
C LYS A 13 10.57 16.99 -1.98
N ALA A 14 10.27 17.50 -3.17
CA ALA A 14 8.90 17.82 -3.56
C ALA A 14 8.03 16.56 -3.71
N ALA A 15 8.57 15.47 -4.25
CA ALA A 15 7.87 14.20 -4.35
C ALA A 15 7.57 13.59 -2.96
N ALA A 16 8.54 13.67 -2.03
CA ALA A 16 8.43 13.11 -0.68
C ALA A 16 7.31 13.73 0.16
N THR A 17 6.93 14.98 -0.09
CA THR A 17 5.85 15.67 0.64
C THR A 17 4.46 15.41 0.03
N ARG A 18 4.38 14.78 -1.14
CA ARG A 18 3.11 14.53 -1.84
C ARG A 18 2.51 13.18 -1.42
N PRO A 19 1.17 13.11 -1.25
CA PRO A 19 0.48 11.83 -1.08
C PRO A 19 0.78 10.90 -2.26
N GLY A 20 1.35 9.73 -1.99
CA GLY A 20 1.70 8.74 -3.02
C GLY A 20 3.08 8.91 -3.65
N GLY A 21 3.82 10.00 -3.36
CA GLY A 21 5.22 10.15 -3.79
C GLY A 21 5.41 10.55 -5.24
N ASP A 22 4.41 11.14 -5.90
CA ASP A 22 4.49 11.52 -7.32
C ASP A 22 5.51 12.64 -7.55
N ILE A 23 6.39 12.47 -8.54
CA ILE A 23 7.38 13.51 -8.89
C ILE A 23 6.76 14.70 -9.63
N GLU A 24 5.51 14.54 -10.09
CA GLU A 24 4.76 15.60 -10.76
C GLU A 24 3.99 16.52 -9.78
N PRO A 25 3.87 17.82 -10.10
CA PRO A 25 4.52 18.50 -11.21
C PRO A 25 6.03 18.72 -10.96
N LEU A 26 6.83 18.63 -12.02
CA LEU A 26 8.23 19.05 -11.97
C LEU A 26 8.36 20.56 -11.78
N PRO A 27 9.44 21.05 -11.14
CA PRO A 27 9.67 22.48 -10.97
C PRO A 27 9.78 23.18 -12.32
N ALA A 28 9.34 24.45 -12.39
CA ALA A 28 9.31 25.26 -13.62
C ALA A 28 10.69 25.46 -14.29
N THR A 29 11.77 25.18 -13.55
CA THR A 29 13.16 25.17 -14.08
C THR A 29 13.41 24.03 -15.07
N ILE A 30 12.56 23.00 -15.10
CA ILE A 30 12.61 21.88 -16.02
C ILE A 30 11.67 22.16 -17.19
N ASN A 31 12.23 22.45 -18.37
CA ASN A 31 11.46 22.53 -19.60
C ASN A 31 11.16 21.13 -20.19
N ALA A 32 10.30 21.08 -21.20
CA ALA A 32 9.87 19.84 -21.85
C ALA A 32 11.03 18.99 -22.43
N GLY A 33 12.12 19.63 -22.88
CA GLY A 33 13.29 18.93 -23.43
C GLY A 33 14.21 18.33 -22.36
N LEU A 34 14.27 18.92 -21.17
CA LEU A 34 15.09 18.42 -20.06
C LEU A 34 14.39 17.36 -19.22
N ARG A 35 13.06 17.42 -19.15
CA ARG A 35 12.21 16.46 -18.44
C ARG A 35 12.59 14.99 -18.66
N PRO A 36 12.64 14.46 -19.89
CA PRO A 36 12.97 13.05 -20.11
C PRO A 36 14.39 12.70 -19.64
N ARG A 37 15.35 13.62 -19.76
CA ARG A 37 16.74 13.39 -19.33
C ARG A 37 16.85 13.31 -17.82
N VAL A 38 16.13 14.16 -17.10
CA VAL A 38 16.13 14.15 -15.63
C VAL A 38 15.43 12.92 -15.09
N ILE A 39 14.28 12.54 -15.68
CA ILE A 39 13.56 11.32 -15.32
C ILE A 39 14.42 10.08 -15.57
N LEU A 40 15.01 9.96 -16.77
CA LEU A 40 15.89 8.84 -17.11
C LEU A 40 17.09 8.75 -16.17
N GLY A 41 17.69 9.89 -15.82
CA GLY A 41 18.80 9.96 -14.87
C GLY A 41 18.42 9.55 -13.45
N LEU A 42 17.19 9.84 -13.00
CA LEU A 42 16.68 9.40 -11.70
C LEU A 42 16.32 7.90 -11.71
N LEU A 43 15.71 7.40 -12.80
CA LEU A 43 15.40 5.98 -13.00
C LEU A 43 16.66 5.12 -13.04
N SER A 44 17.67 5.52 -13.81
CA SER A 44 18.95 4.80 -13.93
C SER A 44 19.67 4.68 -12.58
N ARG A 45 19.39 5.60 -11.65
CA ARG A 45 19.95 5.60 -10.30
C ARG A 45 19.03 4.91 -9.28
N GLY A 46 17.88 4.40 -9.72
CA GLY A 46 16.86 3.77 -8.88
C GLY A 46 16.22 4.71 -7.86
N LEU A 47 16.29 6.02 -8.06
CA LEU A 47 15.77 7.03 -7.13
C LEU A 47 14.26 7.28 -7.29
N ILE A 48 13.72 6.85 -8.44
CA ILE A 48 12.30 6.90 -8.76
C ILE A 48 11.91 5.58 -9.44
N ASP A 49 10.64 5.21 -9.36
CA ASP A 49 10.03 4.04 -9.99
C ASP A 49 8.87 4.46 -10.91
N GLU A 50 8.63 3.69 -11.97
CA GLU A 50 7.43 3.82 -12.81
C GLU A 50 6.23 3.11 -12.14
N ARG A 51 5.12 3.82 -11.97
CA ARG A 51 3.87 3.34 -11.35
C ARG A 51 2.66 4.00 -12.01
N ASP A 52 1.68 3.20 -12.41
CA ASP A 52 0.36 3.67 -12.86
C ASP A 52 0.40 4.77 -13.95
N GLY A 53 1.36 4.69 -14.87
CA GLY A 53 1.55 5.68 -15.94
C GLY A 53 2.28 6.97 -15.53
N GLY A 54 2.80 7.03 -14.31
CA GLY A 54 3.61 8.13 -13.78
C GLY A 54 4.91 7.66 -13.13
N HIS A 55 5.61 8.62 -12.50
CA HIS A 55 6.88 8.37 -11.81
C HIS A 55 6.78 8.78 -10.36
N ARG A 56 7.28 7.93 -9.46
CA ARG A 56 7.22 8.12 -8.01
C ARG A 56 8.58 7.98 -7.36
N ILE A 57 8.82 8.70 -6.28
CA ILE A 57 10.04 8.54 -5.49
C ILE A 57 10.12 7.12 -4.91
N SER A 58 11.28 6.47 -5.07
CA SER A 58 11.56 5.14 -4.54
C SER A 58 12.09 5.23 -3.10
N GLU A 59 12.22 4.08 -2.42
CA GLU A 59 12.87 4.01 -1.10
C GLU A 59 14.32 4.53 -1.15
N ALA A 60 15.06 4.23 -2.21
CA ALA A 60 16.41 4.77 -2.41
C ALA A 60 16.39 6.29 -2.64
N GLY A 61 15.36 6.81 -3.30
CA GLY A 61 15.12 8.25 -3.45
C GLY A 61 14.89 8.96 -2.11
N PHE A 62 14.09 8.36 -1.22
CA PHE A 62 13.91 8.86 0.15
C PHE A 62 15.22 8.85 0.93
N ALA A 63 15.95 7.73 0.91
CA ALA A 63 17.25 7.63 1.59
C ALA A 63 18.26 8.65 1.06
N ALA A 64 18.26 8.90 -0.26
CA ALA A 64 19.10 9.88 -0.93
C ALA A 64 18.88 11.32 -0.45
N ILE A 65 17.67 11.66 0.02
CA ILE A 65 17.36 12.98 0.61
C ILE A 65 17.35 12.96 2.15
N GLY A 66 17.82 11.88 2.78
CA GLY A 66 17.84 11.74 4.23
C GLY A 66 16.46 11.57 4.87
N MET A 67 15.46 11.17 4.10
CA MET A 67 14.11 10.89 4.58
C MET A 67 13.86 9.38 4.63
N THR A 68 12.95 8.96 5.50
CA THR A 68 12.37 7.62 5.44
C THR A 68 11.06 7.71 4.69
N PRO A 69 10.75 6.74 3.79
CA PRO A 69 9.45 6.71 3.15
C PRO A 69 8.37 6.65 4.22
N PRO A 70 7.27 7.40 4.10
CA PRO A 70 6.12 7.20 4.98
C PRO A 70 5.71 5.73 4.87
N PRO A 71 5.28 5.08 5.97
CA PRO A 71 4.88 3.69 5.94
C PRO A 71 3.82 3.56 4.85
N ALA A 72 4.20 2.97 3.72
CA ALA A 72 3.33 2.85 2.57
C ALA A 72 2.01 2.31 3.10
N ALA A 73 0.92 3.05 2.91
CA ALA A 73 -0.41 2.54 3.22
C ALA A 73 -0.53 1.27 2.40
N LYS A 74 -0.32 0.12 3.04
CA LYS A 74 -0.34 -1.19 2.41
C LYS A 74 -1.80 -1.44 2.10
N THR A 75 -2.34 -0.80 1.06
CA THR A 75 -3.55 -1.25 0.40
C THR A 75 -3.32 -2.73 0.14
N PRO A 76 -4.13 -3.62 0.72
CA PRO A 76 -3.95 -5.06 0.54
C PRO A 76 -3.88 -5.31 -0.96
N ARG A 77 -2.76 -5.87 -1.45
CA ARG A 77 -2.64 -6.24 -2.87
C ARG A 77 -3.89 -7.05 -3.23
N GLN A 78 -4.69 -6.50 -4.15
CA GLN A 78 -5.84 -7.22 -4.70
C GLN A 78 -5.29 -8.53 -5.28
N GLY A 79 -5.76 -9.67 -4.76
CA GLY A 79 -5.24 -11.00 -5.08
C GLY A 79 -4.61 -11.79 -3.92
N THR A 80 -4.29 -11.15 -2.78
CA THR A 80 -3.82 -11.90 -1.60
C THR A 80 -4.98 -12.57 -0.85
N LYS A 81 -4.74 -13.76 -0.28
CA LYS A 81 -5.73 -14.47 0.56
C LYS A 81 -6.31 -13.59 1.68
N GLN A 82 -5.51 -12.65 2.21
CA GLN A 82 -5.96 -11.65 3.18
C GLN A 82 -6.95 -10.64 2.58
N ALA A 83 -6.71 -10.13 1.37
CA ALA A 83 -7.64 -9.22 0.70
C ALA A 83 -8.98 -9.90 0.41
N ARG A 84 -8.96 -11.19 0.01
CA ARG A 84 -10.18 -12.00 -0.15
C ARG A 84 -10.95 -12.11 1.16
N LEU A 85 -10.29 -12.45 2.26
CA LEU A 85 -10.90 -12.52 3.59
C LEU A 85 -11.54 -11.18 3.99
N ILE A 86 -10.83 -10.05 3.82
CA ILE A 86 -11.38 -8.71 4.14
C ILE A 86 -12.64 -8.44 3.30
N GLY A 87 -12.59 -8.71 1.99
CA GLY A 87 -13.73 -8.56 1.11
C GLY A 87 -14.93 -9.42 1.53
N MET A 88 -14.70 -10.65 2.03
CA MET A 88 -15.76 -11.50 2.57
C MET A 88 -16.39 -10.91 3.84
N LEU A 89 -15.59 -10.32 4.74
CA LEU A 89 -16.08 -9.70 5.97
C LEU A 89 -16.76 -8.34 5.75
N GLN A 90 -16.46 -7.66 4.65
CA GLN A 90 -17.12 -6.39 4.24
C GLN A 90 -18.51 -6.62 3.63
N ARG A 91 -18.86 -7.85 3.23
CA ARG A 91 -20.22 -8.17 2.76
C ARG A 91 -21.23 -7.92 3.88
N SER A 92 -22.44 -7.50 3.53
CA SER A 92 -23.53 -7.27 4.47
C SER A 92 -23.83 -8.49 5.36
N LYS A 93 -23.74 -9.70 4.78
CA LYS A 93 -23.92 -10.98 5.50
C LYS A 93 -22.71 -11.36 6.37
N GLY A 94 -21.56 -10.72 6.18
CA GLY A 94 -20.27 -11.18 6.72
C GLY A 94 -19.87 -12.57 6.22
N ALA A 95 -18.91 -13.20 6.89
CA ALA A 95 -18.42 -14.54 6.55
C ALA A 95 -18.19 -15.42 7.78
N SER A 96 -18.44 -16.71 7.66
CA SER A 96 -18.06 -17.68 8.71
C SER A 96 -16.58 -18.06 8.59
N ILE A 97 -15.99 -18.61 9.65
CA ILE A 97 -14.62 -19.14 9.60
C ILE A 97 -14.51 -20.25 8.54
N GLU A 98 -15.55 -21.07 8.39
CA GLU A 98 -15.56 -22.20 7.45
C GLU A 98 -15.63 -21.75 6.00
N GLU A 99 -16.45 -20.73 5.71
CA GLU A 99 -16.48 -20.07 4.40
C GLU A 99 -15.11 -19.48 4.05
N ILE A 100 -14.46 -18.81 5.02
CA ILE A 100 -13.12 -18.24 4.82
C ILE A 100 -12.09 -19.34 4.58
N CYS A 101 -12.14 -20.44 5.35
CA CYS A 101 -11.25 -21.58 5.16
C CYS A 101 -11.40 -22.20 3.77
N ALA A 102 -12.64 -22.36 3.27
CA ALA A 102 -12.91 -22.89 1.94
C ALA A 102 -12.38 -21.96 0.83
N GLU A 103 -12.55 -20.64 0.98
CA GLU A 103 -12.13 -19.66 -0.02
C GLU A 103 -10.61 -19.44 -0.05
N THR A 104 -9.95 -19.45 1.12
CA THR A 104 -8.51 -19.14 1.23
C THR A 104 -7.63 -20.38 1.32
N GLY A 105 -8.19 -21.55 1.61
CA GLY A 105 -7.45 -22.77 1.95
C GLY A 105 -6.66 -22.64 3.26
N TRP A 106 -7.05 -21.72 4.16
CA TRP A 106 -6.39 -21.57 5.46
C TRP A 106 -7.05 -22.44 6.52
N GLN A 107 -6.26 -22.88 7.50
CA GLN A 107 -6.78 -23.58 8.66
C GLN A 107 -7.48 -22.59 9.62
N LYS A 108 -8.40 -23.11 10.44
CA LYS A 108 -9.23 -22.30 11.35
C LYS A 108 -8.39 -21.41 12.29
N HIS A 109 -7.24 -21.89 12.76
CA HIS A 109 -6.38 -21.11 13.66
C HIS A 109 -5.64 -19.97 12.93
N THR A 110 -5.29 -20.15 11.65
CA THR A 110 -4.67 -19.11 10.83
C THR A 110 -5.66 -17.96 10.60
N VAL A 111 -6.91 -18.28 10.27
CA VAL A 111 -7.99 -17.28 10.12
C VAL A 111 -8.16 -16.48 11.41
N ARG A 112 -8.21 -17.15 12.57
CA ARG A 112 -8.29 -16.49 13.88
C ARG A 112 -7.08 -15.60 14.16
N GLY A 113 -5.88 -16.02 13.79
CA GLY A 113 -4.66 -15.21 13.90
C GLY A 113 -4.70 -13.94 13.03
N VAL A 114 -5.25 -14.04 11.81
CA VAL A 114 -5.43 -12.88 10.93
C VAL A 114 -6.42 -11.89 11.52
N PHE A 115 -7.51 -12.36 12.13
CA PHE A 115 -8.51 -11.50 12.78
C PHE A 115 -7.89 -10.70 13.94
N SER A 116 -7.14 -11.34 14.82
CA SER A 116 -6.59 -10.69 16.02
C SER A 116 -5.39 -9.80 15.70
N ASN A 117 -4.46 -10.29 14.89
CA ASN A 117 -3.21 -9.59 14.64
C ASN A 117 -3.31 -8.62 13.46
N THR A 118 -3.80 -9.08 12.32
CA THR A 118 -3.77 -8.26 11.11
C THR A 118 -4.95 -7.32 11.03
N LEU A 119 -6.17 -7.81 11.22
CA LEU A 119 -7.37 -6.96 11.08
C LEU A 119 -7.50 -5.98 12.25
N ARG A 120 -7.44 -6.47 13.50
CA ARG A 120 -7.59 -5.61 14.69
C ARG A 120 -6.33 -4.79 15.00
N LYS A 121 -5.16 -5.42 15.19
CA LYS A 121 -3.95 -4.68 15.62
C LYS A 121 -3.30 -3.87 14.50
N ARG A 122 -3.12 -4.45 13.31
CA ARG A 122 -2.38 -3.78 12.23
C ARG A 122 -3.24 -2.83 11.39
N LEU A 123 -4.48 -3.22 11.09
CA LEU A 123 -5.39 -2.43 10.25
C LEU A 123 -6.43 -1.63 11.03
N GLY A 124 -6.53 -1.81 12.35
CA GLY A 124 -7.47 -1.06 13.19
C GLY A 124 -8.95 -1.36 12.91
N LEU A 125 -9.27 -2.48 12.25
CA LEU A 125 -10.63 -2.81 11.84
C LEU A 125 -11.43 -3.38 13.00
N THR A 126 -12.66 -2.88 13.15
CA THR A 126 -13.61 -3.39 14.16
C THR A 126 -14.38 -4.57 13.61
N ILE A 127 -14.13 -5.77 14.13
CA ILE A 127 -14.85 -6.98 13.74
C ILE A 127 -15.98 -7.25 14.74
N THR A 128 -17.20 -7.40 14.24
CA THR A 128 -18.35 -7.86 15.04
C THR A 128 -18.71 -9.28 14.63
N SER A 129 -19.20 -10.07 15.59
CA SER A 129 -19.65 -11.45 15.34
C SER A 129 -21.15 -11.57 15.59
N HIS A 130 -21.84 -12.26 14.68
CA HIS A 130 -23.24 -12.64 14.80
C HIS A 130 -23.36 -14.17 14.82
N LYS A 131 -24.28 -14.70 15.61
CA LYS A 131 -24.61 -16.12 15.61
C LYS A 131 -26.13 -16.23 15.52
N ASP A 132 -26.62 -16.60 14.35
CA ASP A 132 -28.02 -16.96 14.14
C ASP A 132 -28.27 -18.37 14.69
N GLU A 133 -29.50 -18.63 15.13
CA GLU A 133 -29.91 -19.91 15.69
C GLU A 133 -29.74 -21.03 14.63
N GLY A 134 -28.96 -22.05 14.96
CA GLY A 134 -28.62 -23.15 14.05
C GLY A 134 -27.57 -22.85 12.97
N GLN A 135 -27.02 -21.62 12.87
CA GLN A 135 -26.03 -21.26 11.84
C GLN A 135 -24.60 -21.10 12.39
N PRO A 136 -23.56 -21.27 11.54
CA PRO A 136 -22.19 -21.00 11.93
C PRO A 136 -21.99 -19.51 12.26
N ARG A 137 -21.18 -19.22 13.28
CA ARG A 137 -20.86 -17.84 13.69
C ARG A 137 -20.27 -17.07 12.50
N ARG A 138 -20.91 -15.95 12.15
CA ARG A 138 -20.51 -15.05 11.07
C ARG A 138 -19.81 -13.83 11.65
N TYR A 139 -18.81 -13.34 10.93
CA TYR A 139 -18.01 -12.18 11.29
C TYR A 139 -18.17 -11.11 10.22
N ARG A 140 -18.26 -9.85 10.63
CA ARG A 140 -18.35 -8.69 9.73
C ARG A 140 -17.46 -7.56 10.22
N ILE A 141 -16.91 -6.80 9.28
CA ILE A 141 -16.23 -5.53 9.61
C ILE A 141 -17.31 -4.46 9.78
N LYS A 142 -17.30 -3.78 10.93
CA LYS A 142 -18.10 -2.58 11.15
C LYS A 142 -17.43 -1.45 10.38
N SER A 143 -18.05 -1.03 9.27
CA SER A 143 -17.72 0.23 8.60
C SER A 143 -18.20 1.41 9.43
#